data_AF-A0A519UCI5-F1
#
_entry.id   AF-A0A519UCI5-F1
#
_cell.length_a   1.000
_cell.length_b   1.000
_cell.length_c   1.000
_cell.angle_alpha   90.00
_cell.angle_beta   90.00
_cell.angle_gamma   90.00
#
_symmetry.space_group_name_H-M   'P 1'
#
loop_
_entity.id
_entity.type
_entity.pdbx_description
1 polymer ?
#
loop_
_entity_poly.entity_id
_entity_poly.type
_entity_poly.pdbx_seq_one_letter_code
_entity_poly.pdbx_strand_id
1 'polypeptide(L)'
;VLPATEVETAKEFFDFEAKYTPGVATETTPAPIRPETRARVAKIAEQVYIKLNCRGVVRIDFILKEDEGDFYFIEINTIPGQTATSFIPQQVAAMGMKLNDFYTKLVRETIR
;
A
#
# COMPACT_ATOMS: atom_id res chain seq x y z
N VAL A 1 0.48 6.84 8.10
CA VAL A 1 0.64 5.68 7.19
C VAL A 1 -0.72 5.01 7.04
N LEU A 2 -1.15 4.71 5.81
CA LEU A 2 -2.41 4.00 5.55
C LEU A 2 -2.30 2.51 5.95
N PRO A 3 -3.41 1.78 6.22
CA PRO A 3 -3.34 0.34 6.47
C PRO A 3 -2.75 -0.37 5.25
N ALA A 4 -1.89 -1.36 5.47
CA ALA A 4 -1.32 -2.15 4.37
C ALA A 4 -2.41 -2.95 3.65
N THR A 5 -2.17 -3.22 2.36
CA THR A 5 -2.91 -4.19 1.56
C THR A 5 -2.00 -5.38 1.35
N GLU A 6 -2.48 -6.58 1.63
CA GLU A 6 -1.80 -7.81 1.23
C GLU A 6 -2.27 -8.24 -0.15
N VAL A 7 -1.35 -8.74 -0.96
CA VAL A 7 -1.63 -9.28 -2.29
C VAL A 7 -1.14 -10.71 -2.31
N GLU A 8 -2.06 -11.64 -2.45
CA GLU A 8 -1.78 -13.06 -2.65
C GLU A 8 -2.11 -13.44 -4.09
N THR A 9 -1.26 -14.21 -4.76
CA THR A 9 -1.57 -14.75 -6.09
C THR A 9 -1.33 -16.25 -6.11
N ALA A 10 -2.18 -16.98 -6.84
CA ALA A 10 -2.00 -18.41 -7.07
C ALA A 10 -0.84 -18.72 -8.05
N LYS A 11 -0.25 -17.67 -8.64
CA LYS A 11 0.92 -17.77 -9.49
C LYS A 11 2.22 -17.75 -8.68
N GLU A 12 3.30 -18.18 -9.31
CA GLU A 12 4.65 -18.10 -8.73
C GLU A 12 5.09 -16.65 -8.47
N PHE A 13 4.61 -15.69 -9.28
CA PHE A 13 4.92 -14.27 -9.16
C PHE A 13 3.70 -13.38 -9.43
N PHE A 14 3.69 -12.19 -8.82
CA PHE A 14 2.72 -11.13 -9.12
C PHE A 14 3.10 -10.41 -10.42
N ASP A 15 2.81 -11.06 -11.54
CA ASP A 15 3.08 -10.56 -12.89
C ASP A 15 1.97 -9.64 -13.43
N PHE A 16 2.15 -9.14 -14.66
CA PHE A 16 1.16 -8.28 -15.32
C PHE A 16 -0.23 -8.92 -15.40
N GLU A 17 -0.31 -10.21 -15.72
CA GLU A 17 -1.58 -10.91 -15.81
C GLU A 17 -2.22 -11.08 -14.43
N ALA A 18 -1.44 -11.38 -13.39
CA ALA A 18 -1.93 -11.45 -12.01
C ALA A 18 -2.53 -10.11 -11.56
N LYS A 19 -1.95 -9.01 -12.01
CA LYS A 19 -2.35 -7.65 -11.65
C LYS A 19 -3.65 -7.17 -12.32
N TYR A 20 -3.95 -7.65 -13.53
CA TYR A 20 -5.06 -7.12 -14.33
C TYR A 20 -6.16 -8.15 -14.65
N THR A 21 -5.92 -9.44 -14.42
CA THR A 21 -6.92 -10.48 -14.61
C THR A 21 -7.74 -10.64 -13.31
N PRO A 22 -9.05 -10.34 -13.34
CA PRO A 22 -9.90 -10.49 -12.17
C PRO A 22 -9.86 -11.92 -11.62
N GLY A 23 -9.65 -12.07 -10.31
CA GLY A 23 -9.66 -13.36 -9.62
C GLY A 23 -8.34 -14.13 -9.61
N VAL A 24 -7.27 -13.60 -10.20
CA VAL A 24 -5.92 -14.23 -10.16
C VAL A 24 -5.11 -13.81 -8.93
N ALA A 25 -5.44 -12.66 -8.37
CA ALA A 25 -4.90 -12.19 -7.10
C ALA A 25 -6.03 -11.80 -6.15
N THR A 26 -5.80 -12.09 -4.86
CA THR A 26 -6.64 -11.65 -3.77
C THR A 26 -5.96 -10.47 -3.10
N GLU A 27 -6.69 -9.37 -2.98
CA GLU A 27 -6.22 -8.15 -2.34
C GLU A 27 -6.99 -7.96 -1.03
N THR A 28 -6.29 -8.04 0.09
CA THR A 28 -6.92 -7.95 1.41
C THR A 28 -6.50 -6.65 2.10
N THR A 29 -7.48 -5.76 2.31
CA THR A 29 -7.28 -4.47 2.98
C THR A 29 -8.27 -4.31 4.15
N PRO A 30 -7.81 -4.11 5.40
CA PRO A 30 -6.42 -4.16 5.86
C PRO A 30 -5.79 -5.55 5.74
N ALA A 31 -4.48 -5.61 5.51
CA ALA A 31 -3.71 -6.85 5.49
C ALA A 31 -3.91 -7.67 6.79
N PRO A 32 -4.15 -8.99 6.71
CA PRO A 32 -4.41 -9.88 7.85
C PRO A 32 -3.12 -10.30 8.58
N ILE A 33 -2.18 -9.37 8.77
CA ILE A 33 -0.88 -9.60 9.41
C ILE A 33 -0.92 -9.26 10.91
N ARG A 34 0.04 -9.83 11.67
CA ARG A 34 0.13 -9.61 13.11
C ARG A 34 0.34 -8.13 13.48
N PRO A 35 -0.19 -7.66 14.63
CA PRO A 35 -0.07 -6.27 15.04
C PRO A 35 1.38 -5.76 15.10
N GLU A 36 2.30 -6.59 15.57
CA GLU A 36 3.73 -6.27 15.65
C GLU A 36 4.37 -6.13 14.27
N THR A 37 4.02 -7.00 13.31
CA THR A 37 4.49 -6.92 11.92
C THR A 37 3.98 -5.64 11.28
N ARG A 38 2.70 -5.35 11.44
CA ARG A 38 2.06 -4.12 10.96
C ARG A 38 2.75 -2.87 11.48
N ALA A 39 3.04 -2.83 12.78
CA ALA A 39 3.74 -1.71 13.41
C ALA A 39 5.17 -1.54 12.87
N ARG A 40 5.90 -2.64 12.67
CA ARG A 40 7.25 -2.64 12.08
C ARG A 40 7.23 -2.10 10.65
N VAL A 41 6.37 -2.64 9.78
CA VAL A 41 6.24 -2.22 8.39
C VAL A 41 5.84 -0.75 8.29
N ALA A 42 4.84 -0.32 9.07
CA ALA A 42 4.40 1.08 9.07
C ALA A 42 5.50 2.04 9.50
N LYS A 43 6.27 1.69 10.54
CA LYS A 43 7.42 2.49 10.99
C LYS A 43 8.47 2.60 9.89
N ILE A 44 8.81 1.50 9.20
CA ILE A 44 9.80 1.54 8.12
C ILE A 44 9.28 2.35 6.93
N ALA A 45 8.01 2.18 6.53
CA ALA A 45 7.40 2.95 5.45
C ALA A 45 7.43 4.47 5.73
N GLU A 46 7.13 4.89 6.96
CA GLU A 46 7.25 6.28 7.39
C GLU A 46 8.70 6.80 7.30
N GLN A 47 9.66 6.02 7.80
CA GLN A 47 11.07 6.41 7.74
C GLN A 47 11.58 6.53 6.30
N VAL A 48 11.18 5.62 5.42
CA VAL A 48 11.50 5.68 3.99
C VAL A 48 10.92 6.93 3.34
N TYR A 49 9.63 7.22 3.59
CA TYR A 49 8.95 8.41 3.09
C TYR A 49 9.70 9.71 3.47
N ILE A 50 10.10 9.82 4.74
CA ILE A 50 10.81 10.99 5.26
C ILE A 50 12.22 11.08 4.66
N LYS A 51 12.99 9.98 4.71
CA LYS A 51 14.40 9.96 4.28
C LYS A 51 14.57 10.26 2.79
N LEU A 52 13.61 9.84 1.96
CA LEU A 52 13.62 10.08 0.52
C LEU A 52 12.89 11.37 0.14
N ASN A 53 12.52 12.18 1.13
CA ASN A 53 11.84 13.45 0.94
C ASN A 53 10.58 13.32 0.06
N CYS A 54 9.84 12.22 0.23
CA CYS A 54 8.60 11.99 -0.50
C CYS A 54 7.59 13.11 -0.19
N ARG A 55 6.71 13.35 -1.16
CA ARG A 55 5.62 14.32 -1.07
C ARG A 55 4.37 13.68 -1.64
N GLY A 56 3.22 14.14 -1.16
CA GLY A 56 1.92 13.59 -1.54
C GLY A 56 1.76 12.13 -1.12
N VAL A 57 1.19 11.32 -2.01
CA VAL A 57 0.91 9.90 -1.74
C VAL A 57 1.85 9.03 -2.56
N VAL A 58 2.55 8.13 -1.87
CA VAL A 58 3.40 7.11 -2.49
C VAL A 58 2.97 5.75 -1.99
N ARG A 59 3.18 4.71 -2.79
CA ARG A 59 3.04 3.32 -2.35
C ARG A 59 4.42 2.72 -2.14
N ILE A 60 4.62 2.01 -1.04
CA ILE A 60 5.86 1.31 -0.72
C ILE A 60 5.54 -0.17 -0.63
N ASP A 61 6.21 -0.96 -1.45
CA ASP A 61 5.93 -2.38 -1.60
C ASP A 61 6.98 -3.22 -0.87
N PHE A 62 6.51 -4.29 -0.22
CA PHE A 62 7.34 -5.21 0.55
C PHE A 62 6.98 -6.66 0.21
N ILE A 63 7.95 -7.56 0.30
CA ILE A 63 7.70 -9.01 0.39
C ILE A 63 7.77 -9.39 1.86
N LEU A 64 6.69 -9.93 2.41
CA LEU A 64 6.65 -10.47 3.76
C LEU A 64 6.94 -11.97 3.72
N LYS A 65 7.80 -12.47 4.61
CA LYS A 65 7.97 -13.93 4.76
C LYS A 65 6.72 -14.53 5.41
N GLU A 66 6.39 -15.77 5.09
CA GLU A 66 5.20 -16.47 5.61
C GLU A 66 5.12 -16.51 7.14
N ASP A 67 6.26 -16.61 7.82
CA ASP A 67 6.34 -16.59 9.29
C ASP A 67 6.17 -15.17 9.88
N GLU A 68 6.10 -14.14 9.04
CA GLU A 68 6.20 -12.70 9.33
C GLU A 68 7.40 -12.32 10.22
N GLY A 69 8.43 -13.15 10.26
CA GLY A 69 9.67 -12.87 11.00
C GLY A 69 10.42 -11.70 10.39
N ASP A 70 10.41 -11.62 9.05
CA ASP A 70 11.11 -10.61 8.29
C ASP A 70 10.34 -10.17 7.03
N PHE A 71 10.74 -9.02 6.48
CA PHE A 71 10.23 -8.51 5.22
C PHE A 71 11.30 -7.75 4.44
N TYR A 72 11.16 -7.80 3.11
CA TYR A 72 12.09 -7.17 2.18
C TYR A 72 11.41 -6.02 1.48
N PHE A 73 12.05 -4.85 1.50
CA PHE A 73 11.64 -3.72 0.68
C PHE A 73 11.85 -4.04 -0.80
N ILE A 74 10.85 -3.76 -1.64
CA ILE A 74 10.93 -3.94 -3.09
C ILE A 74 11.19 -2.60 -3.76
N GLU A 75 10.22 -1.69 -3.66
CA GLU A 75 10.20 -0.45 -4.42
C GLU A 75 9.32 0.62 -3.78
N ILE A 76 9.41 1.82 -4.35
CA ILE A 76 8.52 2.94 -4.07
C ILE A 76 7.91 3.42 -5.38
N ASN A 77 6.59 3.47 -5.40
CA ASN A 77 5.80 4.04 -6.47
C ASN A 77 5.37 5.45 -6.05
N THR A 78 6.00 6.47 -6.63
CA THR A 78 5.69 7.89 -6.34
C THR A 78 4.39 8.36 -6.98
N ILE A 79 3.87 7.62 -7.96
CA ILE A 79 2.56 7.85 -8.59
C ILE A 79 1.84 6.49 -8.66
N PRO A 80 1.25 6.03 -7.53
CA PRO A 80 0.53 4.77 -7.52
C PRO A 80 -0.78 4.88 -8.29
N GLY A 81 -1.33 3.73 -8.70
CA GLY A 81 -2.67 3.66 -9.31
C GLY A 81 -3.74 4.27 -8.38
N GLN A 82 -4.71 4.96 -8.99
CA GLN A 82 -5.80 5.67 -8.29
C GLN A 82 -7.20 5.25 -8.75
N THR A 83 -7.33 4.16 -9.50
CA THR A 83 -8.64 3.60 -9.89
C THR A 83 -9.37 3.05 -8.65
N ALA A 84 -10.68 2.83 -8.73
CA ALA A 84 -11.45 2.30 -7.61
C ALA A 84 -10.91 0.97 -7.05
N THR A 85 -10.28 0.15 -7.88
CA THR A 85 -9.63 -1.11 -7.50
C THR A 85 -8.16 -0.95 -7.11
N SER A 86 -7.57 0.23 -7.19
CA SER A 86 -6.18 0.46 -6.76
C SER A 86 -6.04 0.45 -5.24
N PHE A 87 -4.84 0.14 -4.74
CA PHE A 87 -4.61 0.01 -3.28
C PHE A 87 -4.84 1.30 -2.51
N ILE A 88 -4.38 2.47 -3.00
CA ILE A 88 -4.54 3.73 -2.26
C ILE A 88 -6.03 3.99 -1.95
N PRO A 89 -6.96 3.90 -2.93
CA PRO A 89 -8.37 3.98 -2.63
C PRO A 89 -8.91 2.97 -1.62
N GLN A 90 -8.53 1.69 -1.73
CA GLN A 90 -8.94 0.66 -0.79
C GLN A 90 -8.47 0.96 0.63
N GLN A 91 -7.22 1.39 0.79
CA GLN A 91 -6.60 1.68 2.08
C GLN A 91 -7.21 2.91 2.76
N VAL A 92 -7.55 3.95 1.98
CA VAL A 92 -8.27 5.13 2.48
C VAL A 92 -9.67 4.72 2.96
N ALA A 93 -10.39 3.92 2.17
CA ALA A 93 -11.71 3.41 2.55
C ALA A 93 -11.67 2.54 3.81
N ALA A 94 -10.63 1.70 3.97
CA ALA A 94 -10.44 0.88 5.17
C ALA A 94 -10.17 1.69 6.44
N MET A 95 -9.77 2.96 6.33
CA MET A 95 -9.69 3.91 7.45
C MET A 95 -11.03 4.60 7.76
N GLY A 96 -12.10 4.30 7.02
CA GLY A 96 -13.38 4.99 7.13
C GLY A 96 -13.37 6.41 6.56
N MET A 97 -12.37 6.77 5.75
CA MET A 97 -12.24 8.10 5.15
C MET A 97 -12.90 8.13 3.76
N LYS A 98 -13.56 9.24 3.42
CA LYS A 98 -14.05 9.46 2.06
C LYS A 98 -12.88 9.80 1.14
N LEU A 99 -12.82 9.17 -0.03
CA LEU A 99 -11.80 9.42 -1.05
C LEU A 99 -11.71 10.90 -1.44
N ASN A 100 -12.86 11.58 -1.57
CA ASN A 100 -12.88 13.00 -1.91
C ASN A 100 -12.15 13.85 -0.85
N ASP A 101 -12.35 13.57 0.44
CA ASP A 101 -11.70 14.30 1.53
C ASP A 101 -10.18 14.06 1.52
N PHE A 102 -9.77 12.81 1.26
CA PHE A 102 -8.37 12.43 1.11
C PHE A 102 -7.69 13.19 -0.04
N TYR A 103 -8.25 13.15 -1.25
CA TYR A 103 -7.66 13.83 -2.40
C TYR A 103 -7.73 15.35 -2.29
N THR A 104 -8.80 15.89 -1.69
CA THR A 104 -8.88 17.33 -1.39
C THR A 104 -7.73 17.76 -0.49
N LYS A 105 -7.41 16.98 0.56
CA LYS A 105 -6.26 17.24 1.41
C LYS A 105 -4.95 17.18 0.63
N LEU A 106 -4.77 16.15 -0.20
CA LEU A 106 -3.57 15.95 -1.00
C LEU A 106 -3.31 17.14 -1.96
N VAL A 107 -4.34 17.60 -2.67
CA VAL A 107 -4.25 18.76 -3.57
C VAL A 107 -3.94 20.05 -2.79
N ARG A 108 -4.50 20.23 -1.59
CA ARG A 108 -4.20 21.41 -0.76
C ARG A 108 -2.74 21.46 -0.30
N GLU A 109 -2.10 20.30 -0.12
CA GLU A 109 -0.69 20.23 0.25
C GLU A 109 0.26 20.66 -0.88
N THR A 110 -0.19 20.64 -2.15
CA THR A 110 0.65 21.05 -3.30
C THR A 110 0.57 22.53 -3.64
N ILE A 111 -0.45 23.24 -3.14
CA ILE A 111 -0.71 24.66 -3.41
C ILE A 111 -0.05 25.57 -2.35
N ARG A 112 0.57 24.98 -1.31
CA ARG A 112 1.20 25.68 -0.19
C ARG A 112 2.72 25.73 -0.30
#